data_AF-W6PRQ1-F1
#
_entry.id   AF-W6PRQ1-F1
#
_cell.length_a   1.000
_cell.length_b   1.000
_cell.length_c   1.000
_cell.angle_alpha   90.00
_cell.angle_beta   90.00
_cell.angle_gamma   90.00
#
_symmetry.space_group_name_H-M   'P 1'
#
loop_
_entity.id
_entity.type
_entity.pdbx_description
1 polymer ?
#
loop_
_entity_poly.entity_id
_entity_poly.type
_entity_poly.pdbx_seq_one_letter_code
_entity_poly.pdbx_strand_id
1 'polypeptide(L)'
;MSGTYNIFRQGVKAANRLTMATKIANFVKENYLDGVDIDWEYPGAPDIPGIPSDDEDSGDNYLTFLVSQEPPSRKIELNRGRRVVLPQ
;
A
#
# COMPACT_ATOMS: atom_id res chain seq x y z
N MET A 1 1.76 17.18 -21.67
CA MET A 1 1.07 15.90 -21.42
C MET A 1 1.64 15.33 -20.14
N SER A 2 0.81 15.07 -19.12
CA SER A 2 1.28 14.32 -17.94
C SER A 2 1.56 12.89 -18.41
N GLY A 3 2.83 12.49 -18.44
CA GLY A 3 3.20 11.10 -18.74
C GLY A 3 2.74 10.15 -17.64
N THR A 4 2.80 8.84 -17.91
CA THR A 4 2.45 7.79 -16.94
C THR A 4 3.29 7.83 -15.66
N TYR A 5 4.46 8.47 -15.70
CA TYR A 5 5.35 8.70 -14.54
C TYR A 5 4.64 9.34 -13.33
N ASN A 6 3.58 10.13 -13.56
CA ASN A 6 2.86 10.81 -12.48
C ASN A 6 1.87 9.92 -11.73
N ILE A 7 1.53 8.74 -12.26
CA ILE A 7 0.48 7.89 -11.66
C ILE A 7 0.90 7.44 -10.26
N PHE A 8 2.09 6.86 -10.11
CA PHE A 8 2.59 6.46 -8.80
C PHE A 8 2.89 7.68 -7.93
N ARG A 9 3.57 8.71 -8.46
CA ARG A 9 3.88 9.97 -7.74
C ARG A 9 2.65 10.58 -7.07
N GLN A 10 1.50 10.59 -7.75
CA GLN A 10 0.25 11.10 -7.18
C GLN A 10 -0.49 10.05 -6.35
N GLY A 11 -0.46 8.80 -6.79
CA GLY A 11 -1.19 7.70 -6.17
C GLY A 11 -0.72 7.37 -4.76
N VAL A 12 0.59 7.49 -4.48
CA VAL A 12 1.14 7.19 -3.15
C VAL A 12 0.96 8.32 -2.13
N LYS A 13 0.59 9.53 -2.54
CA LYS A 13 0.37 10.67 -1.64
C LYS A 13 -0.83 10.43 -0.73
N ALA A 14 -0.80 11.02 0.46
CA ALA A 14 -1.84 10.82 1.48
C ALA A 14 -3.28 11.02 0.96
N ALA A 15 -3.49 11.99 0.06
CA ALA A 15 -4.80 12.28 -0.52
C ALA A 15 -5.37 11.13 -1.40
N ASN A 16 -4.51 10.33 -2.03
CA ASN A 16 -4.91 9.30 -3.01
C ASN A 16 -4.58 7.87 -2.57
N ARG A 17 -3.66 7.70 -1.62
CA ARG A 17 -3.08 6.41 -1.20
C ARG A 17 -4.13 5.35 -0.89
N LEU A 18 -5.12 5.71 -0.07
CA LEU A 18 -6.17 4.77 0.31
C LEU A 18 -7.03 4.35 -0.90
N THR A 19 -7.34 5.29 -1.80
CA THR A 19 -8.09 5.00 -3.02
C THR A 19 -7.30 4.09 -3.95
N MET A 20 -6.01 4.35 -4.15
CA MET A 20 -5.14 3.51 -4.98
C MET A 20 -5.02 2.10 -4.40
N ALA A 21 -4.73 2.00 -3.09
CA ALA A 21 -4.66 0.75 -2.34
C ALA A 21 -5.94 -0.09 -2.51
N THR A 22 -7.09 0.54 -2.29
CA THR A 22 -8.40 -0.11 -2.39
C THR A 22 -8.66 -0.62 -3.80
N LYS A 23 -8.33 0.17 -4.84
CA LYS A 23 -8.52 -0.25 -6.23
C LYS A 23 -7.64 -1.44 -6.60
N ILE A 24 -6.39 -1.45 -6.17
CA ILE A 24 -5.46 -2.57 -6.40
C ILE A 24 -5.96 -3.83 -5.68
N ALA A 25 -6.33 -3.71 -4.40
CA ALA A 25 -6.85 -4.82 -3.62
C ALA A 25 -8.15 -5.40 -4.21
N ASN A 26 -9.04 -4.55 -4.71
CA ASN A 26 -10.26 -5.00 -5.40
C ASN A 26 -9.91 -5.74 -6.69
N PHE A 27 -9.00 -5.19 -7.51
CA PHE A 27 -8.56 -5.85 -8.74
C PHE A 27 -7.97 -7.24 -8.49
N VAL A 28 -7.10 -7.37 -7.48
CA VAL A 28 -6.53 -8.66 -7.06
C VAL A 28 -7.63 -9.67 -6.71
N LYS A 29 -8.62 -9.25 -5.91
CA LYS A 29 -9.75 -10.10 -5.49
C LYS A 29 -10.66 -10.49 -6.65
N GLU A 30 -11.05 -9.53 -7.48
CA GLU A 30 -11.96 -9.73 -8.62
C GLU A 30 -11.38 -10.67 -9.67
N ASN A 31 -10.04 -10.71 -9.77
CA ASN A 31 -9.33 -11.56 -10.73
C ASN A 31 -8.73 -12.81 -10.09
N TYR A 32 -9.06 -13.13 -8.84
CA TYR A 32 -8.59 -14.32 -8.12
C TYR A 32 -7.05 -14.47 -8.11
N LEU A 33 -6.34 -13.35 -7.93
CA LEU A 33 -4.88 -13.30 -7.83
C LEU A 33 -4.43 -13.44 -6.37
N ASP A 34 -3.24 -14.01 -6.16
CA ASP A 34 -2.66 -14.18 -4.81
C ASP A 34 -2.02 -12.90 -4.26
N GLY A 35 -1.78 -11.90 -5.11
CA GLY A 35 -1.14 -10.65 -4.72
C GLY A 35 -0.85 -9.74 -5.90
N VAL A 36 -0.07 -8.71 -5.62
CA VAL A 36 0.43 -7.73 -6.58
C VAL A 36 1.90 -7.45 -6.29
N ASP A 37 2.68 -7.28 -7.35
CA ASP A 37 4.05 -6.78 -7.27
C ASP A 37 4.06 -5.34 -7.79
N ILE A 38 4.71 -4.43 -7.06
CA ILE A 38 4.74 -3.00 -7.39
C ILE A 38 6.16 -2.61 -7.80
N ASP A 39 6.35 -2.53 -9.11
CA ASP A 39 7.63 -2.18 -9.73
C ASP A 39 7.63 -0.69 -10.14
N TRP A 40 7.94 0.19 -9.18
CA TRP A 40 8.03 1.63 -9.42
C TRP A 40 9.48 2.09 -9.56
N GLU A 41 9.84 2.56 -10.75
CA GLU A 41 11.17 3.06 -11.09
C GLU A 41 11.21 4.58 -11.32
N TYR A 42 11.75 5.38 -10.41
CA TYR A 42 12.03 5.07 -9.01
C TYR A 42 11.45 6.21 -8.15
N PRO A 43 10.94 5.93 -6.95
CA PRO A 43 10.43 6.96 -6.05
C PRO A 43 11.56 7.93 -5.69
N GLY A 44 11.36 9.22 -5.93
CA GLY A 44 12.33 10.27 -5.61
C GLY A 44 13.47 10.43 -6.63
N ALA A 45 13.37 9.82 -7.82
CA ALA A 45 14.40 9.93 -8.85
C ALA A 45 14.57 11.39 -9.36
N PRO A 46 15.78 11.96 -9.30
CA PRO A 46 16.00 13.36 -9.68
C PRO A 46 16.33 13.57 -11.16
N ASP A 47 16.81 12.53 -11.87
CA ASP A 47 17.61 12.70 -13.08
C ASP A 47 17.30 11.68 -14.20
N ILE A 48 16.03 11.28 -14.36
CA ILE A 48 15.62 10.43 -15.49
C ILE A 48 15.47 11.28 -16.78
N PRO A 49 16.19 10.96 -17.88
CA PRO A 49 16.11 11.74 -19.12
C PRO A 49 14.68 11.87 -19.67
N GLY A 50 14.23 13.11 -19.91
CA GLY A 50 12.90 13.39 -20.45
C GLY A 50 11.74 13.29 -19.44
N ILE A 51 12.03 13.01 -18.16
CA ILE A 51 11.05 12.99 -17.08
C ILE A 51 11.46 14.06 -16.04
N PRO A 52 10.53 14.92 -15.57
CA PRO A 52 10.84 15.85 -14.49
C PRO A 52 11.27 15.12 -13.21
N SER A 53 12.13 15.76 -12.40
CA SER A 53 12.48 15.28 -11.05
C SER A 53 11.22 14.91 -10.28
N ASP A 54 11.30 13.80 -9.54
CA ASP A 54 10.29 13.47 -8.53
C ASP A 54 10.49 14.31 -7.26
N ASP A 55 9.48 14.29 -6.39
CA ASP A 55 9.55 14.90 -5.06
C ASP A 55 10.44 14.03 -4.14
N GLU A 56 11.24 14.67 -3.27
CA GLU A 56 12.15 13.96 -2.35
C GLU A 56 11.40 13.08 -1.33
N ASP A 57 10.13 13.39 -1.04
CA ASP A 57 9.28 12.63 -0.12
C ASP A 57 8.58 11.42 -0.77
N SER A 58 8.78 11.18 -2.07
CA SER A 58 8.17 10.04 -2.77
C SER A 58 8.56 8.69 -2.18
N GLY A 59 9.76 8.56 -1.59
CA GLY A 59 10.18 7.37 -0.86
C GLY A 59 9.33 7.09 0.39
N ASP A 60 9.11 8.10 1.24
CA ASP A 60 8.29 7.98 2.46
C ASP A 60 6.82 7.73 2.12
N ASN A 61 6.33 8.40 1.06
CA ASN A 61 5.00 8.17 0.56
C ASN A 61 4.83 6.74 0.04
N TYR A 62 5.84 6.19 -0.64
CA TYR A 62 5.83 4.82 -1.13
C TYR A 62 5.82 3.81 0.02
N LEU A 63 6.69 3.97 1.03
CA LEU A 63 6.69 3.12 2.22
C LEU A 63 5.32 3.10 2.89
N THR A 64 4.71 4.26 3.09
CA THR A 64 3.41 4.33 3.75
C THR A 64 2.30 3.73 2.87
N PHE A 65 2.42 3.81 1.54
CA PHE A 65 1.53 3.11 0.60
C PHE A 65 1.66 1.59 0.72
N LEU A 66 2.87 1.03 0.79
CA LEU A 66 3.10 -0.41 0.97
C LEU A 66 2.52 -0.90 2.31
N VAL A 67 2.79 -0.19 3.41
CA VAL A 67 2.23 -0.52 4.73
C VAL A 67 0.69 -0.48 4.72
N SER A 68 0.07 0.36 3.88
CA SER A 68 -1.39 0.39 3.75
C SER A 68 -1.97 -0.79 2.96
N GLN A 69 -1.16 -1.54 2.20
CA GLN A 69 -1.59 -2.77 1.54
C GLN A 69 -1.62 -3.96 2.50
N GLU A 70 -0.76 -3.95 3.51
CA GLU A 70 -0.66 -5.03 4.49
C GLU A 70 -1.96 -5.11 5.31
N PRO A 71 -2.58 -6.29 5.46
CA PRO A 71 -3.68 -6.43 6.39
C PRO A 71 -3.18 -6.02 7.79
N PRO A 72 -3.99 -5.33 8.60
CA PRO A 72 -3.63 -5.00 9.98
C PRO A 72 -3.41 -6.31 10.73
N SER A 73 -2.17 -6.79 10.72
CA SER A 73 -1.83 -8.09 11.23
C SER A 73 -2.03 -8.08 12.72
N ARG A 74 -3.01 -8.87 13.18
CA ARG A 74 -3.10 -9.41 14.54
C ARG A 74 -2.81 -8.36 15.63
N LYS A 75 -3.83 -7.57 15.99
CA LYS A 75 -4.06 -7.42 17.43
C LYS A 75 -4.31 -8.84 17.92
N ILE A 76 -3.30 -9.44 18.54
CA ILE A 76 -3.46 -10.66 19.32
C ILE A 76 -4.62 -10.37 20.27
N GLU A 77 -5.78 -10.93 19.95
CA GLU A 77 -6.89 -10.97 20.89
C GLU A 77 -6.43 -11.87 22.04
N LEU A 78 -5.90 -11.25 23.09
CA LEU A 78 -5.65 -11.89 24.38
C LEU A 78 -7.01 -12.16 25.06
N ASN A 79 -7.84 -12.99 24.44
CA ASN A 79 -8.97 -13.66 25.11
C ASN A 79 -8.57 -15.12 25.42
N ARG A 80 -7.38 -15.30 26.01
CA ARG A 80 -7.09 -16.54 26.75
C ARG A 80 -7.72 -16.42 28.14
N GLY A 81 -8.97 -16.83 28.26
CA GLY A 81 -9.62 -16.82 29.58
C GLY A 81 -11.06 -17.32 29.68
N ARG A 82 -11.59 -18.09 28.73
CA ARG A 82 -12.86 -18.81 28.97
C ARG A 82 -12.55 -20.17 29.59
N ARG A 83 -12.29 -20.20 30.90
CA ARG A 83 -12.34 -21.44 31.69
C ARG A 83 -13.81 -21.71 32.01
N VAL A 84 -14.45 -22.59 31.25
CA VAL A 84 -15.72 -23.19 31.68
C VAL A 84 -15.37 -24.15 32.81
N VAL A 85 -15.68 -23.77 34.05
CA VAL A 85 -15.66 -24.69 35.19
C VAL A 85 -17.06 -25.27 35.28
N LEU A 86 -17.19 -26.59 35.09
CA LEU A 86 -18.43 -27.32 35.39
C LEU A 86 -18.56 -27.48 36.92
N PRO A 87 -19.77 -27.39 37.49
CA PRO A 87 -19.96 -27.50 38.93
C PRO A 87 -19.75 -28.93 39.43
N GLN A 88 -19.00 -29.04 40.52
CA GLN A 88 -19.12 -30.05 41.57
C GLN A 88 -19.16 -29.29 42.89
#